data_AF-A0A969SEP4-F1
#
_entry.id   AF-A0A969SEP4-F1
#
_cell.length_a   1.000
_cell.length_b   1.000
_cell.length_c   1.000
_cell.angle_alpha   90.00
_cell.angle_beta   90.00
_cell.angle_gamma   90.00
#
_symmetry.space_group_name_H-M   'P 1'
#
loop_
_entity.id
_entity.type
_entity.pdbx_description
1 polymer ?
#
loop_
_entity_poly.entity_id
_entity_poly.type
_entity_poly.pdbx_seq_one_letter_code
_entity_poly.pdbx_strand_id
1 'polypeptide(L)'
;MGTKATVLAIAIGTLPTLVIGAIAYSFANNSINKQFTQGQEAEAIGLLDKVNRYMLGRYGDIQVLSNLPFLTNSQVRQIIDPQEKRAILDRIIKAYKAYDSIAFFDLEGKVIVHLQANMLKTTKISSIFKTRLNKILQLLVSQKNQKVLVL
;
A
#
# COMPACT_ATOMS: atom_id res chain seq x y z
N MET A 1 -9.41 -27.52 70.42
CA MET A 1 -9.92 -26.18 70.05
C MET A 1 -8.96 -25.36 69.18
N GLY A 2 -7.63 -25.53 69.26
CA GLY A 2 -6.66 -24.71 68.51
C GLY A 2 -6.70 -24.78 66.97
N THR A 3 -6.85 -25.97 66.37
CA THR A 3 -6.78 -26.13 64.90
C THR A 3 -7.81 -25.31 64.13
N LYS A 4 -9.04 -25.20 64.66
CA LYS A 4 -10.11 -24.40 64.03
C LYS A 4 -9.79 -22.90 64.05
N ALA A 5 -9.19 -22.40 65.13
CA ALA A 5 -8.80 -21.00 65.26
C ALA A 5 -7.60 -20.65 64.35
N THR A 6 -6.62 -21.55 64.21
CA THR A 6 -5.48 -21.37 63.29
C THR A 6 -5.94 -21.31 61.84
N VAL A 7 -6.84 -22.21 61.41
CA VAL A 7 -7.41 -22.20 60.05
C VAL A 7 -8.17 -20.90 59.78
N LEU A 8 -8.94 -20.39 60.74
CA LEU A 8 -9.66 -19.13 60.60
C LEU A 8 -8.70 -17.94 60.49
N ALA A 9 -7.64 -17.88 61.29
CA ALA A 9 -6.64 -16.82 61.21
C ALA A 9 -5.91 -16.80 59.85
N ILE A 10 -5.57 -17.99 59.32
CA ILE A 10 -4.99 -18.12 57.97
C ILE A 10 -6.00 -17.61 56.92
N ALA A 11 -7.25 -18.04 56.99
CA ALA A 11 -8.28 -17.65 56.04
C ALA A 11 -8.53 -16.13 56.05
N ILE A 12 -8.56 -15.49 57.22
CA ILE A 12 -8.73 -14.03 57.35
C ILE A 12 -7.55 -13.28 56.71
N GLY A 13 -6.33 -13.82 56.80
CA GLY A 13 -5.15 -13.22 56.18
C GLY A 13 -5.04 -13.45 54.66
N THR A 14 -5.43 -14.63 54.17
CA THR A 14 -5.18 -15.03 52.77
C THR A 14 -6.36 -14.80 51.83
N LEU A 15 -7.61 -14.88 52.31
CA LEU A 15 -8.77 -14.65 51.44
C LEU A 15 -8.80 -13.23 50.85
N PRO A 16 -8.61 -12.15 51.64
CA PRO A 16 -8.63 -10.80 51.08
C PRO A 16 -7.52 -10.56 50.05
N THR A 17 -6.32 -11.10 50.29
CA THR A 17 -5.19 -10.96 49.35
C THR A 17 -5.43 -11.74 48.06
N LEU A 18 -6.03 -12.93 48.13
CA LEU A 18 -6.46 -13.68 46.94
C LEU A 18 -7.52 -12.93 46.13
N VAL A 19 -8.51 -12.34 46.80
CA VAL A 19 -9.55 -11.53 46.14
C VAL A 19 -8.94 -10.33 45.43
N ILE A 20 -8.09 -9.55 46.12
CA ILE A 20 -7.40 -8.40 45.52
C ILE A 20 -6.52 -8.84 44.36
N GLY A 21 -5.78 -9.94 44.51
CA GLY A 21 -4.92 -10.51 43.47
C GLY A 21 -5.72 -10.91 42.22
N ALA A 22 -6.89 -11.53 42.39
CA ALA A 22 -7.76 -11.89 41.28
C ALA A 22 -8.31 -10.66 40.54
N ILE A 23 -8.71 -9.61 41.26
CA ILE A 23 -9.17 -8.34 40.68
C ILE A 23 -8.02 -7.66 39.92
N ALA A 24 -6.85 -7.56 40.55
CA ALA A 24 -5.65 -6.96 39.94
C ALA A 24 -5.23 -7.72 38.68
N TYR A 25 -5.24 -9.05 38.71
CA TYR A 25 -4.95 -9.89 37.55
C TYR A 25 -5.95 -9.65 36.42
N SER A 26 -7.25 -9.63 36.72
CA SER A 26 -8.29 -9.36 35.72
C SER A 26 -8.11 -8.00 35.06
N PHE A 27 -7.85 -6.96 35.86
CA PHE A 27 -7.59 -5.62 35.36
C PHE A 27 -6.31 -5.55 34.50
N ALA A 28 -5.22 -6.14 34.97
CA ALA A 28 -3.95 -6.18 34.26
C ALA A 28 -4.08 -6.92 32.93
N ASN A 29 -4.73 -8.09 32.90
CA ASN A 29 -4.96 -8.87 31.68
C ASN A 29 -5.79 -8.07 30.65
N ASN A 30 -6.86 -7.41 31.10
CA ASN A 30 -7.67 -6.57 30.21
C ASN A 30 -6.89 -5.35 29.68
N SER A 31 -6.11 -4.70 30.54
CA SER A 31 -5.27 -3.56 30.16
C SER A 31 -4.19 -3.96 29.15
N ILE A 32 -3.49 -5.08 29.38
CA ILE A 32 -2.46 -5.60 28.48
C ILE A 32 -3.06 -5.97 27.13
N ASN A 33 -4.19 -6.69 27.10
CA ASN A 33 -4.86 -7.05 25.86
C ASN A 33 -5.29 -5.82 25.08
N LYS A 34 -5.86 -4.81 25.75
CA LYS A 34 -6.26 -3.55 25.12
C LYS A 34 -5.06 -2.81 24.53
N GLN A 35 -3.97 -2.68 25.27
CA GLN A 35 -2.75 -2.03 24.81
C GLN A 35 -2.12 -2.78 23.62
N PHE A 36 -2.12 -4.11 23.66
CA PHE A 36 -1.64 -4.93 22.55
C PHE A 36 -2.48 -4.72 21.29
N THR A 37 -3.81 -4.80 21.39
CA THR A 37 -4.71 -4.54 20.26
C THR A 37 -4.56 -3.12 19.72
N GLN A 38 -4.50 -2.11 20.59
CA GLN A 38 -4.30 -0.71 20.18
C GLN A 38 -2.94 -0.51 19.51
N GLY A 39 -1.89 -1.18 20.00
CA GLY A 39 -0.57 -1.14 19.39
C GLY A 39 -0.57 -1.73 17.98
N GLN A 40 -1.19 -2.90 17.80
CA GLN A 40 -1.35 -3.52 16.48
C GLN A 40 -2.17 -2.66 15.53
N GLU A 41 -3.25 -2.05 16.00
CA GLU A 41 -4.08 -1.14 15.21
C GLU A 41 -3.29 0.11 14.78
N ALA A 42 -2.57 0.74 15.71
CA ALA A 42 -1.75 1.91 15.41
C ALA A 42 -0.62 1.58 14.42
N GLU A 43 0.01 0.41 14.54
CA GLU A 43 1.02 -0.06 13.58
C GLU A 43 0.40 -0.29 12.19
N ALA A 44 -0.76 -0.94 12.12
CA ALA A 44 -1.47 -1.18 10.87
C ALA A 44 -1.88 0.14 10.18
N ILE A 45 -2.44 1.08 10.94
CA ILE A 45 -2.77 2.44 10.45
C ILE A 45 -1.50 3.16 9.98
N GLY A 46 -0.42 3.09 10.76
CA GLY A 46 0.86 3.70 10.40
C GLY A 46 1.46 3.12 9.11
N LEU A 47 1.34 1.80 8.90
CA LEU A 47 1.74 1.14 7.66
C LEU A 47 0.85 1.58 6.49
N LEU A 48 -0.46 1.58 6.66
CA LEU A 48 -1.42 2.05 5.64
C LEU A 48 -1.14 3.49 5.22
N ASP A 49 -0.84 4.37 6.17
CA ASP A 49 -0.53 5.77 5.87
C ASP A 49 0.79 5.91 5.09
N LYS A 50 1.81 5.12 5.43
CA LYS A 50 3.07 5.04 4.65
C LYS A 50 2.82 4.54 3.22
N VAL A 51 2.02 3.48 3.06
CA VAL A 51 1.66 2.96 1.74
C VAL A 51 0.86 4.00 0.95
N ASN A 52 -0.09 4.67 1.57
CA ASN A 52 -0.90 5.70 0.93
C ASN A 52 -0.03 6.87 0.45
N ARG A 53 0.86 7.39 1.30
CA ARG A 53 1.83 8.43 0.91
C ARG A 53 2.75 7.99 -0.21
N TYR A 54 3.25 6.75 -0.17
CA TYR A 54 4.05 6.19 -1.26
C TYR A 54 3.26 6.16 -2.57
N MET A 55 2.03 5.62 -2.55
CA MET A 55 1.16 5.54 -3.72
C MET A 55 0.78 6.91 -4.28
N LEU A 56 0.50 7.89 -3.42
CA LEU A 56 0.24 9.27 -3.84
C LEU A 56 1.45 9.88 -4.54
N GLY A 57 2.66 9.67 -4.00
CA GLY A 57 3.89 10.07 -4.66
C GLY A 57 4.02 9.45 -6.05
N ARG A 58 3.85 8.12 -6.16
CA ARG A 58 3.88 7.40 -7.45
C ARG A 58 2.83 7.90 -8.45
N TYR A 59 1.64 8.27 -7.97
CA TYR A 59 0.60 8.84 -8.82
C TYR A 59 1.01 10.22 -9.35
N GLY A 60 1.59 11.08 -8.52
CA GLY A 60 2.15 12.36 -8.94
C GLY A 60 3.24 12.20 -10.00
N ASP A 61 4.16 11.25 -9.79
CA ASP A 61 5.22 10.95 -10.75
C ASP A 61 4.65 10.48 -12.09
N ILE A 62 3.61 9.62 -12.09
CA ILE A 62 2.93 9.18 -13.31
C ILE A 62 2.33 10.38 -14.06
N GLN A 63 1.70 11.33 -13.37
CA GLN A 63 1.15 12.53 -14.00
C GLN A 63 2.23 13.39 -14.65
N VAL A 64 3.36 13.61 -13.97
CA VAL A 64 4.49 14.36 -14.54
C VAL A 64 5.03 13.64 -15.77
N LEU A 65 5.24 12.34 -15.65
CA LEU A 65 5.78 11.52 -16.72
C LEU A 65 4.83 11.43 -17.93
N SER A 66 3.53 11.25 -17.71
CA SER A 66 2.55 11.15 -18.80
C SER A 66 2.42 12.46 -19.59
N ASN A 67 2.81 13.58 -18.99
CA ASN A 67 2.78 14.90 -19.61
C ASN A 67 4.07 15.27 -20.34
N LEU A 68 5.06 14.38 -20.42
CA LEU A 68 6.28 14.63 -21.19
C LEU A 68 5.95 14.97 -22.66
N PRO A 69 6.57 16.01 -23.26
CA PRO A 69 6.20 16.49 -24.60
C PRO A 69 6.24 15.42 -25.69
N PHE A 70 7.19 14.47 -25.62
CA PHE A 70 7.28 13.38 -26.60
C PHE A 70 6.18 12.31 -26.44
N LEU A 71 5.41 12.35 -25.34
CA LEU A 71 4.24 11.51 -25.13
C LEU A 71 2.94 12.24 -25.50
N THR A 72 2.84 13.54 -25.24
CA THR A 72 1.60 14.31 -25.46
C THR A 72 1.52 15.02 -26.80
N ASN A 73 2.66 15.34 -27.42
CA ASN A 73 2.73 16.06 -28.70
C ASN A 73 3.31 15.15 -29.80
N SER A 74 2.52 14.90 -30.84
CA SER A 74 2.92 14.05 -31.97
C SER A 74 4.07 14.61 -32.79
N GLN A 75 4.15 15.92 -32.97
CA GLN A 75 5.24 16.59 -33.69
C GLN A 75 6.55 16.43 -32.93
N VAL A 76 6.54 16.69 -31.60
CA VAL A 76 7.71 16.49 -30.74
C VAL A 76 8.13 15.02 -30.73
N ARG A 77 7.16 14.08 -30.66
CA ARG A 77 7.44 12.64 -30.69
C ARG A 77 8.19 12.20 -31.94
N GLN A 78 7.91 12.80 -33.09
CA GLN A 78 8.50 12.44 -34.38
C GLN A 78 9.91 13.01 -34.56
N ILE A 79 10.20 14.20 -34.02
CA ILE A 79 11.48 14.89 -34.20
C ILE A 79 12.54 14.53 -33.15
N ILE A 80 12.12 14.15 -31.93
CA ILE A 80 13.07 13.87 -30.85
C ILE A 80 13.69 12.48 -31.01
N ASP A 81 15.02 12.44 -30.89
CA ASP A 81 15.80 11.22 -31.08
C ASP A 81 15.43 10.14 -30.03
N PRO A 82 15.33 8.85 -30.41
CA PRO A 82 15.05 7.78 -29.46
C PRO A 82 16.03 7.67 -28.29
N GLN A 83 17.32 8.00 -28.46
CA GLN A 83 18.30 8.01 -27.36
C GLN A 83 18.06 9.19 -26.42
N GLU A 84 17.64 10.33 -26.95
CA GLU A 84 17.28 11.49 -26.13
C GLU A 84 16.04 11.21 -25.28
N LYS A 85 15.02 10.53 -25.83
CA LYS A 85 13.88 10.04 -25.04
C LYS A 85 14.34 9.16 -23.87
N ARG A 86 15.31 8.27 -24.10
CA ARG A 86 15.88 7.40 -23.05
C ARG A 86 16.70 8.19 -22.03
N ALA A 87 17.50 9.15 -22.47
CA ALA A 87 18.29 10.00 -21.58
C ALA A 87 17.42 10.82 -20.63
N ILE A 88 16.25 11.31 -21.11
CA ILE A 88 15.26 11.97 -20.26
C ILE A 88 14.76 11.01 -19.18
N LEU A 89 14.37 9.78 -19.55
CA LEU A 89 13.92 8.78 -18.56
C LEU A 89 15.03 8.38 -17.59
N ASP A 90 16.28 8.30 -18.05
CA ASP A 90 17.42 7.92 -17.22
C ASP A 90 17.71 8.97 -16.14
N ARG A 91 17.63 10.26 -16.49
CA ARG A 91 17.72 11.35 -15.51
C ARG A 91 16.63 11.26 -14.45
N ILE A 92 15.41 10.91 -14.85
CA ILE A 92 14.27 10.74 -13.95
C ILE A 92 14.50 9.54 -13.02
N ILE A 93 14.84 8.36 -13.54
CA ILE A 93 15.11 7.18 -12.70
C ILE A 93 16.23 7.48 -11.70
N LYS A 94 17.30 8.13 -12.13
CA LYS A 94 18.42 8.54 -11.26
C LYS A 94 18.02 9.56 -10.20
N ALA A 95 17.11 10.47 -10.52
CA ALA A 95 16.60 11.47 -9.57
C ALA A 95 15.70 10.85 -8.51
N TYR A 96 14.75 9.99 -8.90
CA TYR A 96 13.77 9.42 -7.98
C TYR A 96 14.26 8.16 -7.25
N LYS A 97 15.22 7.41 -7.82
CA LYS A 97 15.82 6.17 -7.27
C LYS A 97 14.84 5.10 -6.77
N ALA A 98 13.59 5.19 -7.20
CA ALA A 98 12.49 4.36 -6.70
C ALA A 98 11.79 3.61 -7.84
N TYR A 99 12.47 3.46 -8.98
CA TYR A 99 12.01 2.73 -10.14
C TYR A 99 13.11 1.82 -10.67
N ASP A 100 12.78 0.54 -10.86
CA ASP A 100 13.64 -0.41 -11.56
C ASP A 100 13.49 -0.27 -13.08
N SER A 101 12.36 0.26 -13.56
CA SER A 101 12.11 0.48 -14.99
C SER A 101 10.98 1.45 -15.22
N ILE A 102 10.98 2.07 -16.41
CA ILE A 102 9.88 2.91 -16.92
C ILE A 102 9.64 2.50 -18.38
N ALA A 103 8.37 2.28 -18.75
CA ALA A 103 8.00 1.96 -20.13
C ALA A 103 6.68 2.64 -20.51
N PHE A 104 6.64 3.22 -21.70
CA PHE A 104 5.46 3.83 -22.29
C PHE A 104 5.04 3.04 -23.52
N PHE A 105 3.75 2.80 -23.63
CA PHE A 105 3.11 2.07 -24.73
C PHE A 105 2.06 2.97 -25.37
N ASP A 106 1.82 2.80 -26.66
CA ASP A 106 0.65 3.35 -27.32
C ASP A 106 -0.60 2.50 -27.02
N LEU A 107 -1.75 2.93 -27.55
CA LEU A 107 -3.04 2.27 -27.35
C LEU A 107 -3.09 0.85 -27.94
N GLU A 108 -2.22 0.54 -28.88
CA GLU A 108 -2.09 -0.79 -29.50
C GLU A 108 -1.16 -1.71 -28.69
N GLY A 109 -0.47 -1.15 -27.69
CA GLY A 109 0.48 -1.84 -26.82
C GLY A 109 1.88 -1.94 -27.41
N LYS A 110 2.21 -1.13 -28.43
CA LYS A 110 3.56 -1.00 -28.99
C LYS A 110 4.36 0.00 -28.16
N VAL A 111 5.64 -0.30 -27.97
CA VAL A 111 6.55 0.49 -27.13
C VAL A 111 6.84 1.85 -27.79
N ILE A 112 6.59 2.93 -27.06
CA ILE A 112 6.97 4.30 -27.44
C ILE A 112 8.41 4.57 -26.98
N VAL A 113 8.71 4.27 -25.71
CA VAL A 113 10.04 4.34 -25.11
C VAL A 113 10.07 3.46 -23.87
N HIS A 114 11.23 2.89 -23.57
CA HIS A 114 11.46 2.11 -22.36
C HIS A 114 12.88 2.31 -21.84
N LEU A 115 13.03 2.17 -20.52
CA LEU A 115 14.29 2.14 -19.80
C LEU A 115 14.18 1.07 -18.71
N GLN A 116 15.12 0.13 -18.70
CA GLN A 116 15.15 -0.99 -17.76
C GLN A 116 16.49 -1.01 -17.03
N ALA A 117 16.46 -1.08 -15.70
CA ALA A 117 17.66 -1.29 -14.88
C ALA A 117 18.13 -2.76 -14.93
N ASN A 118 17.25 -3.71 -15.23
CA ASN A 118 17.57 -5.12 -15.49
C ASN A 118 16.54 -5.77 -16.44
N MET A 119 17.00 -6.70 -17.29
CA MET A 119 16.24 -7.29 -18.41
C MET A 119 14.98 -8.06 -17.97
N LEU A 120 13.85 -7.38 -17.84
CA LEU A 120 12.53 -8.01 -17.84
C LEU A 120 12.01 -7.98 -19.28
N LYS A 121 11.88 -9.14 -19.94
CA LYS A 121 11.44 -9.22 -21.35
C LYS A 121 10.22 -8.32 -21.61
N THR A 122 10.36 -7.34 -22.51
CA THR A 122 9.36 -6.35 -22.91
C THR A 122 7.99 -6.94 -23.25
N THR A 123 7.96 -8.19 -23.72
CA THR A 123 6.73 -8.96 -23.99
C THR A 123 5.86 -9.18 -22.77
N LYS A 124 6.45 -9.39 -21.57
CA LYS A 124 5.70 -9.55 -20.31
C LYS A 124 5.06 -8.24 -19.84
N ILE A 125 5.70 -7.10 -20.12
CA ILE A 125 5.17 -5.79 -19.74
C ILE A 125 4.00 -5.41 -20.65
N SER A 126 4.08 -5.68 -21.95
CA SER A 126 2.98 -5.46 -22.89
C SER A 126 1.74 -6.30 -22.53
N SER A 127 1.90 -7.56 -22.13
CA SER A 127 0.76 -8.38 -21.71
C SER A 127 0.11 -7.85 -20.42
N ILE A 128 0.90 -7.45 -19.42
CA ILE A 128 0.39 -6.82 -18.18
C ILE A 128 -0.39 -5.55 -18.53
N PHE A 129 0.13 -4.70 -19.41
CA PHE A 129 -0.54 -3.47 -19.84
C PHE A 129 -1.91 -3.77 -20.47
N LYS A 130 -1.96 -4.69 -21.44
CA LYS A 130 -3.22 -5.08 -22.11
C LYS A 130 -4.24 -5.64 -21.10
N THR A 131 -3.81 -6.49 -20.17
CA THR A 131 -4.70 -7.02 -19.12
C THR A 131 -5.24 -5.91 -18.22
N ARG A 132 -4.39 -4.95 -17.81
CA ARG A 132 -4.81 -3.82 -16.97
C ARG A 132 -5.76 -2.88 -17.70
N LEU A 133 -5.45 -2.53 -18.96
CA LEU A 133 -6.30 -1.68 -19.80
C LEU A 133 -7.68 -2.31 -19.99
N ASN A 134 -7.76 -3.59 -20.34
CA ASN A 134 -9.02 -4.30 -20.49
C ASN A 134 -9.84 -4.31 -19.19
N LYS A 135 -9.20 -4.55 -18.04
CA LYS A 135 -9.87 -4.51 -16.75
C LYS A 135 -10.43 -3.11 -16.43
N ILE A 136 -9.68 -2.05 -16.69
CA ILE A 136 -10.14 -0.67 -16.48
C ILE A 136 -11.32 -0.36 -17.41
N LEU A 137 -11.24 -0.73 -18.69
CA LEU A 137 -12.33 -0.55 -19.65
C LEU A 137 -13.59 -1.31 -19.24
N GLN A 138 -13.46 -2.54 -18.77
CA GLN A 138 -14.60 -3.32 -18.23
C GLN A 138 -15.24 -2.64 -17.01
N LEU A 139 -14.43 -2.11 -16.08
CA LEU A 139 -14.94 -1.39 -14.92
C LEU A 139 -15.66 -0.10 -15.30
N LEU A 140 -15.15 0.65 -16.28
CA LEU A 140 -15.79 1.87 -16.79
C LEU A 140 -17.13 1.56 -17.49
N VAL A 141 -17.19 0.48 -18.27
CA VAL A 141 -18.44 0.00 -18.90
C VAL A 141 -19.44 -0.48 -17.85
N SER A 142 -18.99 -1.21 -16.83
CA SER A 142 -19.83 -1.70 -15.73
C SER A 142 -20.39 -0.55 -14.88
N GLN A 143 -19.59 0.46 -14.56
CA GLN A 143 -20.01 1.67 -13.85
C GLN A 143 -21.01 2.51 -14.64
N LYS A 144 -20.84 2.62 -15.97
CA LYS A 144 -21.79 3.31 -16.85
C LYS A 144 -23.17 2.64 -16.86
N ASN A 145 -23.20 1.31 -16.71
CA ASN A 145 -24.45 0.52 -16.66
C ASN A 145 -25.12 0.52 -15.27
N GLN A 146 -24.49 1.09 -14.24
CA GLN A 146 -25.07 1.21 -12.89
C GLN A 146 -25.81 2.53 -12.64
N LYS A 147 -25.86 3.44 -13.63
CA LYS A 147 -26.71 4.64 -13.58
C LYS A 147 -28.15 4.38 -14.05
N VAL A 148 -28.81 3.34 -13.53
CA VAL A 148 -30.29 3.27 -13.50
C VAL A 148 -30.66 2.44 -12.28
N LEU A 149 -30.98 3.10 -11.17
CA LEU A 149 -32.13 2.84 -10.28
C LEU A 149 -31.85 3.53 -8.93
N VAL A 150 -32.26 4.80 -8.82
CA VAL A 150 -32.67 5.38 -7.55
C VAL A 150 -34.03 6.01 -7.82
N LEU A 151 -35.08 5.25 -7.53
CA LEU A 151 -36.39 5.74 -7.16
C LEU A 151 -36.61 5.30 -5.71
#